data_AF-A0A3S5D3X0-F1
#
_entry.id   AF-A0A3S5D3X0-F1
#
_cell.length_a   1.000
_cell.length_b   1.000
_cell.length_c   1.000
_cell.angle_alpha   90.00
_cell.angle_beta   90.00
_cell.angle_gamma   90.00
#
_symmetry.space_group_name_H-M   'P 1'
#
loop_
_entity.id
_entity.type
_entity.pdbx_description
1 polymer ?
#
loop_
_entity_poly.entity_id
_entity_poly.type
_entity_poly.pdbx_seq_one_letter_code
_entity_poly.pdbx_strand_id
1 'polypeptide(L)'
;MTTKTELDAAKLRSLAAEIEEKHKGQFLDLRARLEREEGMKLTPIRNGAGGSTCRMAGITATSTSGAHGAVTNWANAARRKVLALDAELPLEASAE
;
A
#
# COMPACT_ATOMS: atom_id res chain seq x y z
N MET A 1 -0.45 -19.54 16.54
CA MET A 1 -1.72 -18.83 16.28
C MET A 1 -1.37 -17.35 16.06
N THR A 2 -1.27 -16.91 14.82
CA THR A 2 -0.99 -15.49 14.51
C THR A 2 -2.28 -14.70 14.65
N THR A 3 -2.38 -14.03 15.79
CA THR A 3 -3.46 -13.15 16.19
C THR A 3 -3.66 -12.03 15.15
N LYS A 4 -4.86 -12.01 14.56
CA LYS A 4 -5.63 -10.82 14.19
C LYS A 4 -4.83 -9.65 13.61
N THR A 5 -4.65 -9.65 12.29
CA THR A 5 -4.71 -8.44 11.43
C THR A 5 -3.97 -7.20 11.94
N GLU A 6 -2.83 -7.33 12.60
CA GLU A 6 -1.90 -6.21 12.74
C GLU A 6 -1.34 -5.97 11.34
N LEU A 7 -1.58 -4.75 10.86
CA LEU A 7 -0.96 -4.28 9.62
C LEU A 7 0.55 -4.30 9.86
N ASP A 8 1.24 -5.28 9.28
CA ASP A 8 2.70 -5.40 9.42
C ASP A 8 3.38 -4.16 8.83
N ALA A 9 3.87 -3.28 9.71
CA ALA A 9 4.51 -2.03 9.33
C ALA A 9 5.77 -2.25 8.49
N ALA A 10 6.53 -3.32 8.77
CA ALA A 10 7.72 -3.66 8.00
C ALA A 10 7.33 -4.09 6.58
N LYS A 11 6.29 -4.91 6.46
CA LYS A 11 5.73 -5.30 5.15
C LYS A 11 5.20 -4.11 4.37
N LEU A 12 4.44 -3.21 5.01
CA LEU A 12 3.94 -2.00 4.36
C LEU A 12 5.08 -1.09 3.88
N ARG A 13 6.13 -0.93 4.68
CA ARG A 13 7.31 -0.14 4.33
C ARG A 13 8.02 -0.74 3.11
N SER A 14 8.22 -2.05 3.09
CA SER A 14 8.82 -2.77 1.96
C SER A 14 8.00 -2.63 0.68
N LEU A 15 6.68 -2.83 0.75
CA LEU A 15 5.79 -2.76 -0.42
C LEU A 15 5.70 -1.33 -0.98
N ALA A 16 5.66 -0.32 -0.11
CA ALA A 16 5.66 1.08 -0.54
C ALA A 16 6.96 1.45 -1.27
N ALA A 17 8.11 1.04 -0.74
CA ALA A 17 9.41 1.31 -1.35
C ALA A 17 9.53 0.64 -2.74
N GLU A 18 9.12 -0.62 -2.86
CA GLU A 18 9.17 -1.32 -4.15
C GLU A 18 8.25 -0.68 -5.19
N ILE A 19 7.05 -0.26 -4.78
CA ILE A 19 6.14 0.46 -5.68
C ILE A 19 6.80 1.75 -6.16
N GLU A 20 7.38 2.56 -5.27
CA GLU A 20 8.05 3.80 -5.64
C GLU A 20 9.18 3.60 -6.67
N GLU A 21 9.98 2.55 -6.49
CA GLU A 21 11.10 2.21 -7.36
C GLU A 21 10.62 1.71 -8.75
N LYS A 22 9.66 0.79 -8.78
CA LYS A 22 9.34 0.02 -9.99
C LYS A 22 8.14 0.53 -10.77
N HIS A 23 7.23 1.32 -10.18
CA HIS A 23 5.97 1.68 -10.83
C HIS A 23 6.10 2.51 -12.11
N LYS A 24 7.25 3.17 -12.35
CA LYS A 24 7.48 4.01 -13.54
C LYS A 24 7.95 3.21 -14.76
N GLY A 25 8.69 2.13 -14.55
CA GLY A 25 9.34 1.37 -15.64
C GLY A 25 8.85 -0.07 -15.78
N GLN A 26 8.36 -0.68 -14.71
CA GLN A 26 8.05 -2.12 -14.64
C GLN A 26 6.65 -2.36 -14.07
N PHE A 27 5.71 -1.47 -14.37
CA PHE A 27 4.39 -1.46 -13.73
C PHE A 27 3.61 -2.77 -13.92
N LEU A 28 3.64 -3.37 -15.12
CA LEU A 28 2.90 -4.60 -15.40
C LEU A 28 3.45 -5.79 -14.62
N ASP A 29 4.77 -5.94 -14.55
CA ASP A 29 5.43 -7.01 -13.80
C ASP A 29 5.22 -6.85 -12.30
N LEU A 30 5.40 -5.61 -11.80
CA LEU A 30 5.11 -5.25 -10.42
C LEU A 30 3.66 -5.57 -10.06
N ARG A 31 2.71 -5.16 -10.92
CA ARG A 31 1.29 -5.45 -10.72
C ARG A 31 1.04 -6.94 -10.63
N ALA A 32 1.54 -7.73 -11.58
CA ALA A 32 1.33 -9.17 -11.60
C ALA A 32 1.89 -9.84 -10.33
N ARG A 33 3.07 -9.40 -9.88
CA ARG A 33 3.68 -9.86 -8.62
C ARG A 33 2.79 -9.53 -7.42
N LEU A 34 2.36 -8.28 -7.29
CA LEU A 34 1.53 -7.81 -6.17
C LEU A 34 0.15 -8.49 -6.15
N GLU A 35 -0.47 -8.72 -7.31
CA GLU A 35 -1.74 -9.46 -7.41
C GLU A 35 -1.57 -10.91 -6.94
N ARG A 36 -0.46 -11.57 -7.32
CA ARG A 36 -0.18 -12.97 -6.99
C ARG A 36 0.24 -13.18 -5.54
N GLU A 37 1.17 -12.38 -5.05
CA GLU A 37 1.86 -12.61 -3.77
C GLU A 37 1.19 -11.86 -2.61
N GLU A 38 0.65 -10.67 -2.89
CA GLU A 38 0.12 -9.77 -1.86
C GLU A 38 -1.40 -9.63 -1.91
N GLY A 39 -2.05 -10.35 -2.84
CA GLY A 39 -3.49 -10.31 -3.04
C GLY A 39 -4.00 -8.94 -3.47
N MET A 40 -3.17 -8.16 -4.17
CA MET A 40 -3.58 -6.86 -4.70
C MET A 40 -4.79 -7.04 -5.62
N LYS A 41 -5.75 -6.12 -5.51
CA LYS A 41 -6.90 -6.04 -6.42
C LYS A 41 -6.99 -4.62 -6.99
N LEU A 42 -6.91 -4.53 -8.31
CA LEU A 42 -7.21 -3.32 -9.06
C LEU A 42 -8.60 -3.42 -9.66
N THR A 43 -9.49 -2.51 -9.27
CA THR A 43 -10.87 -2.46 -9.79
C THR A 43 -11.13 -1.11 -10.45
N PRO A 44 -11.68 -1.08 -11.67
CA PRO A 44 -12.07 0.18 -12.31
C PRO A 44 -13.23 0.83 -11.54
N ILE A 45 -13.25 2.16 -11.50
CA ILE A 45 -14.37 2.91 -10.93
C ILE A 45 -15.54 2.85 -11.92
N ARG A 46 -16.67 2.26 -11.51
CA ARG A 46 -17.83 1.97 -12.39
C ARG A 46 -18.47 3.21 -13.05
N ASN A 47 -18.18 4.42 -12.58
CA ASN A 47 -18.85 5.66 -13.03
C ASN A 47 -18.01 6.52 -14.01
N GLY A 48 -17.19 5.90 -14.86
CA GLY A 48 -16.77 6.50 -16.14
C GLY A 48 -15.54 7.42 -16.15
N ALA A 49 -14.92 7.73 -15.01
CA ALA A 49 -13.79 8.68 -14.97
C ALA A 49 -12.41 8.07 -15.32
N GLY A 50 -12.34 6.86 -15.91
CA GLY A 50 -11.07 6.16 -16.16
C GLY A 50 -10.26 5.81 -14.89
N GLY A 51 -10.85 6.03 -13.71
CA GLY A 51 -10.20 5.82 -12.43
C GLY A 51 -10.11 4.36 -12.01
N SER A 52 -9.28 4.09 -11.02
CA SER A 52 -9.07 2.77 -10.45
C SER A 52 -8.96 2.83 -8.93
N THR A 53 -9.34 1.72 -8.30
CA THR A 53 -9.15 1.48 -6.87
C THR A 53 -8.16 0.32 -6.72
N CYS A 54 -7.15 0.53 -5.87
CA CYS A 54 -6.15 -0.45 -5.47
C CYS A 54 -6.42 -0.89 -4.03
N ARG A 55 -6.60 -2.19 -3.81
CA ARG A 55 -6.78 -2.80 -2.48
C ARG A 55 -5.70 -3.85 -2.24
N MET A 56 -4.91 -3.68 -1.18
CA MET A 56 -3.84 -4.61 -0.78
C MET A 56 -3.49 -4.39 0.69
N ALA A 57 -3.08 -5.45 1.40
CA ALA A 57 -2.65 -5.42 2.81
C ALA A 57 -3.55 -4.54 3.72
N GLY A 58 -4.88 -4.70 3.62
CA GLY A 58 -5.84 -3.95 4.44
C GLY A 58 -5.96 -2.44 4.15
N ILE A 59 -5.31 -1.94 3.10
CA ILE A 59 -5.39 -0.56 2.64
C ILE A 59 -6.11 -0.51 1.29
N THR A 60 -7.02 0.44 1.16
CA THR A 60 -7.70 0.76 -0.09
C THR A 60 -7.35 2.19 -0.49
N ALA A 61 -6.92 2.40 -1.72
CA ALA A 61 -6.65 3.71 -2.29
C ALA A 61 -7.27 3.83 -3.67
N THR A 62 -7.78 5.02 -4.00
CA THR A 62 -8.47 5.28 -5.26
C THR A 62 -7.77 6.42 -5.97
N SER A 63 -7.76 6.36 -7.30
CA SER A 63 -7.30 7.46 -8.16
C SER A 63 -8.21 7.61 -9.35
N THR A 64 -8.47 8.85 -9.76
CA THR A 64 -9.15 9.18 -11.00
C THR A 64 -8.21 9.07 -12.21
N SER A 65 -6.90 8.99 -12.02
CA SER A 65 -5.88 8.89 -13.07
C SER A 65 -5.58 7.43 -13.50
N GLY A 66 -6.45 6.49 -13.14
CA GLY A 66 -6.31 5.07 -13.47
C GLY A 66 -5.38 4.29 -12.53
N ALA A 67 -4.92 3.13 -13.01
CA ALA A 67 -4.25 2.12 -12.18
C ALA A 67 -2.92 2.62 -11.56
N HIS A 68 -2.08 3.32 -12.34
CA HIS A 68 -0.82 3.88 -11.84
C HIS A 68 -1.06 4.85 -10.67
N GLY A 69 -2.03 5.74 -10.82
CA GLY A 69 -2.40 6.68 -9.76
C GLY A 69 -2.94 5.95 -8.52
N ALA A 70 -3.70 4.88 -8.71
CA ALA A 70 -4.27 4.12 -7.59
C ALA A 70 -3.20 3.38 -6.79
N VAL A 71 -2.22 2.77 -7.46
CA VAL A 71 -1.08 2.10 -6.84
C VAL A 71 -0.15 3.10 -6.14
N THR A 72 0.09 4.27 -6.75
CA THR A 72 0.87 5.36 -6.12
C THR A 72 0.17 5.89 -4.87
N ASN A 73 -1.14 6.11 -4.94
CA ASN A 73 -1.94 6.54 -3.78
C ASN A 73 -1.93 5.48 -2.67
N TRP A 74 -1.89 4.19 -3.03
CA TRP A 74 -1.75 3.11 -2.08
C TRP A 74 -0.41 3.16 -1.34
N ALA A 75 0.71 3.34 -2.05
CA ALA A 75 2.04 3.46 -1.43
C ALA A 75 2.11 4.65 -0.46
N ASN A 76 1.57 5.80 -0.86
CA ASN A 76 1.46 6.97 0.01
C ASN A 76 0.60 6.70 1.26
N ALA A 77 -0.51 5.98 1.11
CA ALA A 77 -1.35 5.59 2.25
C ALA A 77 -0.64 4.61 3.19
N ALA A 78 0.12 3.65 2.65
CA ALA A 78 0.93 2.72 3.42
C ALA A 78 1.98 3.46 4.26
N ARG A 79 2.71 4.43 3.66
CA ARG A 79 3.69 5.25 4.39
C ARG A 79 3.08 6.04 5.54
N ARG A 80 1.91 6.66 5.32
CA ARG A 80 1.19 7.38 6.39
C ARG A 80 0.78 6.46 7.53
N LYS A 81 0.35 5.23 7.22
CA LYS A 81 0.02 4.24 8.25
C LYS A 81 1.25 3.79 9.04
N VAL A 82 2.37 3.54 8.36
CA VAL A 82 3.64 3.22 9.03
C VAL A 82 4.06 4.35 9.97
N LEU A 83 4.00 5.61 9.52
CA LEU A 83 4.33 6.76 10.36
C LEU A 83 3.39 6.88 11.58
N ALA A 84 2.10 6.61 11.42
CA ALA A 84 1.16 6.60 12.54
C ALA A 84 1.46 5.49 13.54
N LEU A 85 1.78 4.28 13.06
CA LEU A 85 2.18 3.15 13.91
C LEU A 85 3.49 3.43 14.66
N ASP A 86 4.48 4.04 13.99
CA ASP A 86 5.75 4.42 14.60
C ASP A 86 5.55 5.52 15.68
N ALA A 87 4.57 6.42 15.51
CA ALA A 87 4.26 7.49 16.47
C ALA A 87 3.42 7.04 17.68
N GLU A 88 2.68 5.93 17.56
CA GLU A 88 1.92 5.33 18.65
C GLU A 88 2.80 4.48 19.59
N LEU A 89 4.07 4.23 19.24
CA LEU A 89 5.04 3.61 20.15
C LEU A 89 5.47 4.65 21.21
N PRO A 90 5.11 4.46 22.49
CA PRO A 90 5.48 5.41 23.54
C PRO A 90 7.00 5.49 23.69
N LEU A 91 7.51 6.72 23.78
CA LEU A 91 8.89 7.10 24.09
C LEU A 91 9.31 6.75 25.54
N GLU A 92 8.81 5.64 26.11
CA GLU A 92 9.12 5.20 27.47
C GLU A 92 10.06 3.99 27.43
N ALA A 93 11.29 4.22 26.96
CA ALA A 93 12.41 3.28 27.12
C ALA A 93 13.76 4.02 27.13
N SER A 94 13.81 5.23 27.70
CA SER A 94 15.06 5.95 27.92
C SER A 94 14.93 6.88 29.11
N ALA A 95 14.93 6.29 30.30
CA ALA A 95 15.37 6.93 31.53
C ALA A 95 15.81 5.79 32.47
N GLU A 96 17.03 5.31 32.22
CA GLU A 96 17.81 4.53 33.18
C GLU A 96 18.38 5.46 34.26
#